data_AF-A0A2E5J103-F1
#
_entry.id   AF-A0A2E5J103-F1
#
_cell.length_a   1.000
_cell.length_b   1.000
_cell.length_c   1.000
_cell.angle_alpha   90.00
_cell.angle_beta   90.00
_cell.angle_gamma   90.00
#
_symmetry.space_group_name_H-M   'P 1'
#
loop_
_entity.id
_entity.type
_entity.pdbx_description
1 polymer ?
#
loop_
_entity_poly.entity_id
_entity_poly.type
_entity_poly.pdbx_seq_one_letter_code
_entity_poly.pdbx_strand_id
1 'polypeptide(L)'
;MAKKGGKKVYVVTVDMGYGHQRAAYPLKDIATRPRSIKKHNGSDVICANTYPGVPNSDKRRWEGGRGLYETISRMKKLPIIGRIVFGTMDYLQRIKPFYPKRDLSRPTAQLRQVYGAIKKGWGKDLIEKLNKEPLPYITTFFTTAFFAEEHGYTGDIYCLCTDSDVSRAWAPLNPKTSRIHYFAPNKRVKERLMRYGVQEKNIYVTGFPLPKENIGTRGTLRILKKSLGCRVGKLDPRGVYQKKYSHTLQEYLGKQYCNIKEKRPLTIMFAVGGAGAQRDIGITILKSLKDCIERGSVSLILVAGSRPDVFDYYTKVLRNLRLNARQKKNISILFHRSKFRYFELFNEKLCHTDILWTKPSELSFYSGLGVPIIMAPTVGSQEEYNRAWLHAVGSGFEQEDPRYTDEWLFDWLDSGWLAQAAVEGFMDAPRNGVYHIEDVVLRNKKSEIEDVHLL
;
A
#
# COMPACT_ATOMS: atom_id res chain seq x y z
N MET A 1 -6.68 -28.84 0.56
CA MET A 1 -5.49 -29.57 1.10
C MET A 1 -4.24 -28.97 0.49
N ALA A 2 -3.39 -28.33 1.29
CA ALA A 2 -2.19 -27.62 0.81
C ALA A 2 -0.98 -28.59 0.77
N LYS A 3 -0.32 -28.70 -0.39
CA LYS A 3 0.96 -29.41 -0.53
C LYS A 3 2.01 -28.74 0.37
N LYS A 4 2.41 -29.43 1.44
CA LYS A 4 3.61 -29.13 2.26
C LYS A 4 4.85 -29.45 1.41
N GLY A 5 5.70 -28.45 1.17
CA GLY A 5 6.97 -28.60 0.42
C GLY A 5 7.33 -27.46 -0.54
N GLY A 6 6.72 -26.27 -0.41
CA GLY A 6 7.06 -25.12 -1.26
C GLY A 6 8.38 -24.45 -0.87
N LYS A 7 9.14 -23.98 -1.86
CA LYS A 7 10.32 -23.12 -1.65
C LYS A 7 9.94 -21.92 -0.76
N LYS A 8 10.81 -21.61 0.20
CA LYS A 8 10.63 -20.52 1.17
C LYS A 8 11.63 -19.40 0.91
N VAL A 9 11.29 -18.20 1.38
CA VAL A 9 12.09 -16.98 1.18
C VAL A 9 12.15 -16.17 2.48
N TYR A 10 13.19 -15.36 2.63
CA TYR A 10 13.20 -14.34 3.67
C TYR A 10 12.48 -13.09 3.16
N VAL A 11 11.32 -12.79 3.76
CA VAL A 11 10.60 -11.53 3.50
C VAL A 11 10.95 -10.55 4.62
N VAL A 12 11.56 -9.42 4.27
CA VAL A 12 12.06 -8.42 5.20
C VAL A 12 11.39 -7.07 4.98
N THR A 13 10.77 -6.52 6.02
CA THR A 13 10.12 -5.19 6.01
C THR A 13 10.74 -4.30 7.09
N VAL A 14 10.32 -3.03 7.14
CA VAL A 14 10.59 -2.11 8.25
C VAL A 14 9.30 -1.64 8.91
N ASP A 15 9.38 -1.27 10.19
CA ASP A 15 8.33 -0.57 10.93
C ASP A 15 8.59 0.94 10.88
N MET A 16 8.11 1.59 9.82
CA MET A 16 8.19 3.04 9.60
C MET A 16 6.87 3.60 9.05
N GLY A 17 5.76 2.95 9.39
CA GLY A 17 4.44 3.16 8.78
C GLY A 17 3.82 1.84 8.32
N TYR A 18 2.70 1.91 7.60
CA TYR A 18 2.03 0.71 7.08
C TYR A 18 2.49 0.29 5.69
N GLY A 19 3.00 1.22 4.85
CA GLY A 19 3.30 0.95 3.44
C GLY A 19 4.19 -0.26 3.19
N HIS A 20 5.38 -0.27 3.79
CA HIS A 20 6.33 -1.38 3.64
C HIS A 20 5.80 -2.72 4.16
N GLN A 21 5.07 -2.70 5.28
CA GLN A 21 4.53 -3.92 5.89
C GLN A 21 3.30 -4.44 5.13
N ARG A 22 2.50 -3.54 4.55
CA ARG A 22 1.37 -3.88 3.68
C ARG A 22 1.85 -4.49 2.37
N ALA A 23 2.93 -3.97 1.78
CA ALA A 23 3.57 -4.57 0.61
C ALA A 23 4.18 -5.96 0.91
N ALA A 24 4.69 -6.17 2.13
CA ALA A 24 5.25 -7.47 2.55
C ALA A 24 4.16 -8.49 2.89
N TYR A 25 2.98 -8.04 3.34
CA TYR A 25 1.93 -8.90 3.88
C TYR A 25 1.45 -10.00 2.92
N PRO A 26 1.18 -9.74 1.62
CA PRO A 26 0.74 -10.77 0.68
C PRO A 26 1.76 -11.90 0.44
N LEU A 27 3.03 -11.69 0.80
CA LEU A 27 4.11 -12.67 0.70
C LEU A 27 4.28 -13.50 1.98
N LYS A 28 3.43 -13.32 3.00
CA LYS A 28 3.53 -14.02 4.29
C LYS A 28 3.51 -15.55 4.18
N ASP A 29 2.83 -16.10 3.18
CA ASP A 29 2.66 -17.56 3.04
C ASP A 29 3.96 -18.26 2.58
N ILE A 30 4.80 -17.53 1.85
CA ILE A 30 6.10 -18.01 1.35
C ILE A 30 7.26 -17.59 2.28
N ALA A 31 7.00 -16.68 3.22
CA ALA A 31 7.98 -16.22 4.19
C ALA A 31 8.43 -17.35 5.12
N THR A 32 9.69 -17.27 5.52
CA THR A 32 10.30 -18.03 6.60
C THR A 32 11.28 -17.15 7.37
N ARG A 33 11.87 -17.68 8.45
CA ARG A 33 12.88 -17.02 9.27
C ARG A 33 13.91 -18.03 9.75
N PRO A 34 15.17 -17.63 9.98
CA PRO A 34 16.14 -18.53 10.60
C PRO A 34 15.71 -18.82 12.05
N ARG A 35 16.13 -19.96 12.59
CA ARG A 35 15.82 -20.35 13.98
C ARG A 35 16.29 -19.31 15.01
N SER A 36 17.35 -18.57 14.69
CA SER A 36 17.94 -17.51 15.53
C SER A 36 17.04 -16.28 15.69
N ILE A 37 16.11 -16.03 14.76
CA ILE A 37 15.18 -14.90 14.83
C ILE A 37 13.81 -15.45 15.25
N LYS A 38 13.36 -15.10 16.46
CA LYS A 38 12.02 -15.52 16.94
C LYS A 38 10.92 -14.86 16.13
N LYS A 39 9.77 -15.54 16.02
CA LYS A 39 8.57 -15.02 15.36
C LYS A 39 8.11 -13.74 16.07
N HIS A 40 7.70 -12.73 15.30
CA HIS A 40 7.23 -11.44 15.81
C HIS A 40 5.97 -11.00 15.05
N ASN A 41 5.03 -10.31 15.71
CA ASN A 41 3.78 -9.82 15.10
C ASN A 41 2.91 -10.91 14.43
N GLY A 42 3.01 -12.17 14.85
CA GLY A 42 2.18 -13.26 14.33
C GLY A 42 2.55 -13.73 12.91
N SER A 43 3.65 -13.25 12.33
CA SER A 43 4.11 -13.59 10.97
C SER A 43 5.59 -14.01 10.98
N ASP A 44 6.00 -14.79 9.98
CA ASP A 44 7.42 -15.11 9.74
C ASP A 44 8.12 -14.03 8.88
N VAL A 45 7.40 -12.98 8.46
CA VAL A 45 7.99 -11.77 7.88
C VAL A 45 8.85 -11.06 8.94
N ILE A 46 10.10 -10.78 8.61
CA ILE A 46 11.10 -10.21 9.51
C ILE A 46 11.04 -8.68 9.43
N CYS A 47 10.95 -8.00 10.57
CA CYS A 47 10.99 -6.54 10.62
C CYS A 47 12.40 -6.07 10.99
N ALA A 48 13.16 -5.54 10.03
CA ALA A 48 14.60 -5.29 10.16
C ALA A 48 14.99 -4.32 11.29
N ASN A 49 14.07 -3.45 11.72
CA ASN A 49 14.30 -2.50 12.81
C ASN A 49 13.73 -2.95 14.16
N THR A 50 12.99 -4.06 14.23
CA THR A 50 12.34 -4.51 15.48
C THR A 50 12.38 -6.03 15.70
N TYR A 51 13.15 -6.79 14.93
CA TYR A 51 13.20 -8.25 15.09
C TYR A 51 13.76 -8.64 16.48
N PRO A 52 13.27 -9.73 17.10
CA PRO A 52 13.80 -10.19 18.37
C PRO A 52 15.30 -10.48 18.28
N GLY A 53 16.08 -9.82 19.14
CA GLY A 53 17.55 -9.93 19.15
C GLY A 53 18.28 -8.96 18.22
N VAL A 54 17.62 -7.91 17.70
CA VAL A 54 18.29 -6.81 16.98
C VAL A 54 19.22 -6.02 17.93
N PRO A 55 20.49 -5.75 17.54
CA PRO A 55 21.44 -5.00 18.36
C PRO A 55 20.97 -3.59 18.70
N ASN A 56 21.30 -3.11 19.91
CA ASN A 56 20.93 -1.76 20.35
C ASN A 56 21.59 -0.66 19.49
N SER A 57 22.79 -0.89 18.95
CA SER A 57 23.44 0.02 18.00
C SER A 57 22.61 0.23 16.74
N ASP A 58 22.01 -0.83 16.21
CA ASP A 58 21.16 -0.79 15.03
C ASP A 58 19.80 -0.15 15.35
N LYS A 59 19.21 -0.47 16.51
CA LYS A 59 17.98 0.22 16.98
C LYS A 59 18.16 1.72 17.05
N ARG A 60 19.24 2.22 17.67
CA ARG A 60 19.52 3.66 17.78
C ARG A 60 19.64 4.34 16.41
N ARG A 61 20.28 3.67 15.43
CA ARG A 61 20.38 4.18 14.05
C ARG A 61 19.02 4.26 13.36
N TRP A 62 18.15 3.26 13.57
CA TRP A 62 16.77 3.28 13.08
C TRP A 62 15.92 4.37 13.76
N GLU A 63 16.04 4.52 15.08
CA GLU A 63 15.30 5.50 15.88
C GLU A 63 15.67 6.93 15.51
N GLY A 64 16.94 7.22 15.23
CA GLY A 64 17.38 8.52 14.72
C GLY A 64 16.65 8.94 13.44
N GLY A 65 16.32 7.99 12.55
CA GLY A 65 15.51 8.25 11.35
C GLY A 65 14.00 8.25 11.59
N ARG A 66 13.50 7.35 12.46
CA ARG A 66 12.06 7.20 12.75
C ARG A 66 11.49 8.34 13.60
N GLY A 67 12.24 8.80 14.60
CA GLY A 67 11.85 9.90 15.48
C GLY A 67 11.69 11.22 14.73
N LEU A 68 12.49 11.46 13.69
CA LEU A 68 12.30 12.59 12.78
C LEU A 68 10.99 12.47 12.00
N TYR A 69 10.72 11.33 11.34
CA TYR A 69 9.51 11.14 10.53
C TYR A 69 8.20 11.24 11.35
N GLU A 70 8.14 10.59 12.51
CA GLU A 70 6.92 10.61 13.36
C GLU A 70 6.67 11.98 14.00
N THR A 71 7.72 12.69 14.40
CA THR A 71 7.63 14.06 14.93
C THR A 71 7.14 15.02 13.85
N ILE A 72 7.68 14.92 12.62
CA ILE A 72 7.30 15.77 11.48
C ILE A 72 5.84 15.53 11.06
N SER A 73 5.41 14.27 10.96
CA SER A 73 4.02 13.95 10.61
C SER A 73 3.00 14.45 11.64
N ARG A 74 3.38 14.53 12.93
CA ARG A 74 2.55 15.11 14.00
C ARG A 74 2.60 16.64 14.02
N MET A 75 3.74 17.23 13.65
CA MET A 75 3.99 18.68 13.62
C MET A 75 3.40 19.42 12.42
N LYS A 76 2.75 18.75 11.46
CA LYS A 76 2.01 19.40 10.36
C LYS A 76 0.91 20.36 10.86
N LYS A 77 0.56 20.32 12.15
CA LYS A 77 -0.36 21.26 12.83
C LYS A 77 0.30 22.53 13.40
N LEU A 78 1.63 22.72 13.31
CA LEU A 78 2.35 23.88 13.86
C LEU A 78 3.04 24.72 12.76
N PRO A 79 2.69 26.01 12.58
CA PRO A 79 2.99 26.77 11.36
C PRO A 79 4.46 27.20 11.18
N ILE A 80 5.26 27.33 12.25
CA ILE A 80 6.58 27.99 12.17
C ILE A 80 7.75 26.98 12.25
N ILE A 81 7.76 26.12 13.28
CA ILE A 81 8.82 25.10 13.45
C ILE A 81 8.64 23.92 12.47
N GLY A 82 7.39 23.65 12.06
CA GLY A 82 7.07 22.59 11.10
C GLY A 82 7.67 22.82 9.71
N ARG A 83 7.75 24.07 9.21
CA ARG A 83 8.20 24.36 7.83
C ARG A 83 9.67 24.02 7.57
N ILE A 84 10.57 24.24 8.53
CA ILE A 84 12.02 24.05 8.36
C ILE A 84 12.37 22.55 8.36
N VAL A 85 11.81 21.79 9.30
CA VAL A 85 12.06 20.34 9.41
C VAL A 85 11.33 19.58 8.29
N PHE A 86 10.13 20.02 7.92
CA PHE A 86 9.39 19.50 6.76
C PHE A 86 10.12 19.77 5.44
N GLY A 87 10.65 20.98 5.22
CA GLY A 87 11.43 21.30 4.01
C GLY A 87 12.67 20.42 3.84
N THR A 88 13.33 20.06 4.94
CA THR A 88 14.47 19.14 4.94
C THR A 88 14.05 17.71 4.58
N MET A 89 12.97 17.19 5.18
CA MET A 89 12.50 15.83 4.90
C MET A 89 11.90 15.69 3.49
N ASP A 90 11.14 16.70 3.05
CA ASP A 90 10.57 16.72 1.71
C ASP A 90 11.67 16.86 0.65
N TYR A 91 12.75 17.61 0.94
CA TYR A 91 13.96 17.63 0.09
C TYR A 91 14.67 16.26 0.01
N LEU A 92 14.74 15.51 1.12
CA LEU A 92 15.35 14.17 1.15
C LEU A 92 14.49 13.11 0.45
N GLN A 93 13.16 13.27 0.46
CA GLN A 93 12.22 12.40 -0.24
C GLN A 93 11.92 12.87 -1.68
N ARG A 94 12.40 14.07 -2.05
CA ARG A 94 12.11 14.71 -3.33
C ARG A 94 12.51 13.82 -4.50
N ILE A 95 11.53 13.54 -5.33
CA ILE A 95 11.74 12.92 -6.63
C ILE A 95 12.00 14.05 -7.64
N LYS A 96 13.13 13.98 -8.36
CA LYS A 96 13.45 14.97 -9.39
C LYS A 96 12.47 14.84 -10.57
N PRO A 97 12.10 15.94 -11.25
CA PRO A 97 11.23 15.90 -12.42
C PRO A 97 11.70 14.86 -13.43
N PHE A 98 10.75 14.07 -13.95
CA PHE A 98 11.05 12.98 -14.88
C PHE A 98 11.58 13.51 -16.21
N TYR A 99 10.96 14.59 -16.71
CA TYR A 99 11.35 15.27 -17.94
C TYR A 99 12.13 16.57 -17.65
N PRO A 100 12.98 17.03 -18.59
CA PRO A 100 13.47 16.27 -19.74
C PRO A 100 14.25 15.03 -19.29
N LYS A 101 14.21 13.99 -20.14
CA LYS A 101 14.89 12.72 -19.92
C LYS A 101 16.40 12.97 -19.82
N ARG A 102 17.00 12.77 -18.65
CA ARG A 102 18.45 12.92 -18.38
C ARG A 102 18.99 11.84 -17.46
N ASP A 103 20.32 11.76 -17.32
CA ASP A 103 20.99 10.93 -16.32
C ASP A 103 20.75 11.50 -14.92
N LEU A 104 20.29 10.65 -14.00
CA LEU A 104 20.04 10.97 -12.60
C LEU A 104 20.84 10.02 -11.67
N SER A 105 21.84 9.30 -12.18
CA SER A 105 22.59 8.27 -11.47
C SER A 105 23.47 8.78 -10.34
N ARG A 106 23.84 10.07 -10.33
CA ARG A 106 24.71 10.65 -9.29
C ARG A 106 24.09 10.48 -7.89
N PRO A 107 24.81 9.86 -6.94
CA PRO A 107 24.29 9.63 -5.59
C PRO A 107 24.13 10.94 -4.81
N THR A 108 23.13 10.98 -3.92
CA THR A 108 22.93 12.10 -2.99
C THR A 108 23.88 12.01 -1.79
N ALA A 109 24.10 13.12 -1.10
CA ALA A 109 24.89 13.13 0.14
C ALA A 109 24.28 12.20 1.21
N GLN A 110 22.94 12.20 1.32
CA GLN A 110 22.20 11.28 2.19
C GLN A 110 22.50 9.81 1.88
N LEU A 111 22.52 9.42 0.60
CA LEU A 111 22.82 8.05 0.21
C LEU A 111 24.26 7.66 0.61
N ARG A 112 25.23 8.57 0.43
CA ARG A 112 26.61 8.34 0.89
C ARG A 112 26.70 8.17 2.40
N GLN A 113 25.94 8.97 3.16
CA GLN A 113 25.86 8.85 4.62
C GLN A 113 25.29 7.49 5.04
N VAL A 114 24.21 7.03 4.38
CA VAL A 114 23.63 5.69 4.62
C VAL A 114 24.69 4.60 4.39
N TYR A 115 25.38 4.61 3.25
CA TYR A 115 26.45 3.65 2.97
C TYR A 115 27.61 3.74 3.97
N GLY A 116 27.97 4.94 4.44
CA GLY A 116 28.95 5.12 5.51
C GLY A 116 28.53 4.44 6.83
N ALA A 117 27.25 4.51 7.18
CA ALA A 117 26.71 3.81 8.35
C ALA A 117 26.67 2.28 8.16
N ILE A 118 26.33 1.81 6.97
CA ILE A 118 26.35 0.39 6.60
C ILE A 118 27.76 -0.18 6.74
N LYS A 119 28.77 0.49 6.19
CA LYS A 119 30.19 0.11 6.33
C LYS A 119 30.66 0.06 7.80
N LYS A 120 30.08 0.89 8.67
CA LYS A 120 30.29 0.86 10.13
C LYS A 120 29.43 -0.19 10.86
N GLY A 121 28.93 -1.19 10.13
CA GLY A 121 28.25 -2.37 10.67
C GLY A 121 26.72 -2.25 10.83
N TRP A 122 26.07 -1.20 10.32
CA TRP A 122 24.61 -1.11 10.41
C TRP A 122 23.95 -2.20 9.57
N GLY A 123 23.08 -3.01 10.18
CA GLY A 123 22.40 -4.12 9.51
C GLY A 123 23.20 -5.42 9.43
N LYS A 124 24.46 -5.43 9.90
CA LYS A 124 25.37 -6.58 9.79
C LYS A 124 24.82 -7.82 10.51
N ASP A 125 24.32 -7.66 11.72
CA ASP A 125 23.75 -8.78 12.52
C ASP A 125 22.57 -9.47 11.79
N LEU A 126 21.70 -8.69 11.15
CA LEU A 126 20.59 -9.25 10.38
C LEU A 126 21.11 -10.13 9.25
N ILE A 127 22.04 -9.59 8.44
CA ILE A 127 22.56 -10.30 7.27
C ILE A 127 23.36 -11.54 7.68
N GLU A 128 24.20 -11.46 8.72
CA GLU A 128 24.93 -12.62 9.24
C GLU A 128 23.99 -13.73 9.72
N LYS A 129 22.88 -13.39 10.39
CA LYS A 129 21.87 -14.37 10.82
C LYS A 129 21.18 -15.05 9.64
N LEU A 130 20.85 -14.29 8.59
CA LEU A 130 20.21 -14.82 7.38
C LEU A 130 21.18 -15.63 6.51
N ASN A 131 22.48 -15.28 6.50
CA ASN A 131 23.51 -15.98 5.73
C ASN A 131 23.87 -17.37 6.25
N LYS A 132 23.44 -17.74 7.46
CA LYS A 132 23.63 -19.11 7.98
C LYS A 132 22.89 -20.15 7.12
N GLU A 133 21.75 -19.77 6.56
CA GLU A 133 20.94 -20.60 5.67
C GLU A 133 20.40 -19.69 4.54
N PRO A 134 21.22 -19.36 3.53
CA PRO A 134 20.84 -18.37 2.54
C PRO A 134 19.66 -18.86 1.69
N LEU A 135 18.66 -18.01 1.56
CA LEU A 135 17.45 -18.19 0.75
C LEU A 135 17.28 -16.94 -0.12
N PRO A 136 16.36 -16.92 -1.11
CA PRO A 136 16.04 -15.67 -1.75
C PRO A 136 15.54 -14.64 -0.72
N TYR A 137 16.09 -13.43 -0.80
CA TYR A 137 15.82 -12.32 0.10
C TYR A 137 14.93 -11.31 -0.61
N ILE A 138 13.70 -11.11 -0.12
CA ILE A 138 12.78 -10.08 -0.63
C ILE A 138 12.62 -9.02 0.44
N THR A 139 12.87 -7.75 0.10
CA THR A 139 12.62 -6.64 1.01
C THR A 139 11.77 -5.54 0.42
N THR A 140 10.99 -4.87 1.26
CA THR A 140 10.13 -3.75 0.89
C THR A 140 10.77 -2.38 1.17
N PHE A 141 12.04 -2.34 1.60
CA PHE A 141 12.76 -1.11 1.88
C PHE A 141 14.18 -1.16 1.30
N PHE A 142 14.59 -0.10 0.61
CA PHE A 142 15.86 -0.10 -0.14
C PHE A 142 17.09 -0.23 0.77
N THR A 143 17.09 0.40 1.95
CA THR A 143 18.24 0.34 2.87
C THR A 143 18.55 -1.09 3.31
N THR A 144 17.53 -1.94 3.48
CA THR A 144 17.72 -3.34 3.87
C THR A 144 18.21 -4.20 2.70
N ALA A 145 17.92 -3.82 1.45
CA ALA A 145 18.58 -4.42 0.28
C ALA A 145 20.07 -4.02 0.23
N PHE A 146 20.39 -2.78 0.56
CA PHE A 146 21.79 -2.31 0.64
C PHE A 146 22.56 -3.01 1.76
N PHE A 147 21.91 -3.33 2.90
CA PHE A 147 22.53 -4.16 3.92
C PHE A 147 22.92 -5.53 3.35
N ALA A 148 21.99 -6.17 2.64
CA ALA A 148 22.23 -7.49 2.06
C ALA A 148 23.40 -7.45 1.06
N GLU A 149 23.44 -6.44 0.18
CA GLU A 149 24.53 -6.31 -0.79
C GLU A 149 25.88 -6.02 -0.13
N GLU A 150 25.96 -5.02 0.75
CA GLU A 150 27.23 -4.57 1.33
C GLU A 150 27.80 -5.51 2.40
N HIS A 151 26.95 -6.26 3.10
CA HIS A 151 27.38 -7.27 4.09
C HIS A 151 27.49 -8.68 3.50
N GLY A 152 27.52 -8.81 2.17
CA GLY A 152 27.83 -10.06 1.48
C GLY A 152 26.76 -11.15 1.64
N TYR A 153 25.48 -10.80 1.52
CA TYR A 153 24.41 -11.78 1.47
C TYR A 153 24.61 -12.71 0.26
N THR A 154 24.66 -14.02 0.50
CA THR A 154 25.05 -15.00 -0.54
C THR A 154 23.88 -15.41 -1.44
N GLY A 155 22.63 -15.24 -0.98
CA GLY A 155 21.43 -15.46 -1.77
C GLY A 155 21.07 -14.30 -2.71
N ASP A 156 20.05 -14.49 -3.54
CA ASP A 156 19.51 -13.43 -4.42
C ASP A 156 18.83 -12.32 -3.61
N ILE A 157 19.02 -11.07 -4.04
CA ILE A 157 18.50 -9.88 -3.33
C ILE A 157 17.45 -9.22 -4.20
N TYR A 158 16.22 -9.13 -3.70
CA TYR A 158 15.10 -8.48 -4.36
C TYR A 158 14.56 -7.32 -3.51
N CYS A 159 14.37 -6.16 -4.14
CA CYS A 159 13.83 -4.95 -3.52
C CYS A 159 12.51 -4.55 -4.19
N LEU A 160 11.41 -4.61 -3.43
CA LEU A 160 10.09 -4.19 -3.87
C LEU A 160 9.88 -2.69 -3.61
N CYS A 161 9.64 -1.95 -4.68
CA CYS A 161 9.25 -0.54 -4.62
C CYS A 161 7.78 -0.41 -4.20
N THR A 162 7.49 0.54 -3.30
CA THR A 162 6.18 0.64 -2.63
C THR A 162 5.35 1.85 -3.03
N ASP A 163 5.84 2.67 -3.95
CA ASP A 163 5.23 3.92 -4.41
C ASP A 163 5.21 3.97 -5.94
N SER A 164 4.31 4.79 -6.51
CA SER A 164 4.14 4.90 -7.96
C SER A 164 5.30 5.60 -8.68
N ASP A 165 6.19 6.24 -7.92
CA ASP A 165 7.48 6.74 -8.35
C ASP A 165 8.49 6.66 -7.18
N VAL A 166 9.79 6.66 -7.48
CA VAL A 166 10.84 6.47 -6.47
C VAL A 166 11.95 7.53 -6.57
N SER A 167 12.43 7.97 -5.41
CA SER A 167 13.55 8.92 -5.32
C SER A 167 14.89 8.23 -5.61
N ARG A 168 15.95 9.02 -5.83
CA ARG A 168 17.31 8.50 -6.07
C ARG A 168 17.81 7.60 -4.94
N ALA A 169 17.28 7.73 -3.72
CA ALA A 169 17.67 6.91 -2.58
C ALA A 169 17.37 5.42 -2.75
N TRP A 170 16.40 5.06 -3.61
CA TRP A 170 16.03 3.67 -3.87
C TRP A 170 17.06 2.90 -4.71
N ALA A 171 17.92 3.60 -5.45
CA ALA A 171 18.97 2.97 -6.24
C ALA A 171 20.30 2.89 -5.44
N PRO A 172 21.14 1.87 -5.69
CA PRO A 172 22.39 1.66 -4.96
C PRO A 172 23.37 2.83 -5.13
N LEU A 173 24.41 2.87 -4.29
CA LEU A 173 25.52 3.81 -4.45
C LEU A 173 26.22 3.60 -5.80
N ASN A 174 26.45 2.34 -6.18
CA ASN A 174 27.06 1.90 -7.44
C ASN A 174 26.06 1.07 -8.26
N PRO A 175 25.05 1.72 -8.87
CA PRO A 175 23.88 1.04 -9.45
C PRO A 175 24.23 0.16 -10.65
N LYS A 176 25.29 0.53 -11.40
CA LYS A 176 25.76 -0.19 -12.58
C LYS A 176 26.39 -1.54 -12.27
N THR A 177 26.87 -1.77 -11.05
CA THR A 177 27.54 -3.03 -10.65
C THR A 177 26.75 -3.81 -9.60
N SER A 178 25.60 -3.28 -9.19
CA SER A 178 24.77 -3.88 -8.16
C SER A 178 24.10 -5.18 -8.62
N ARG A 179 23.99 -6.14 -7.70
CA ARG A 179 23.28 -7.42 -7.87
C ARG A 179 21.83 -7.37 -7.36
N ILE A 180 21.36 -6.20 -6.92
CA ILE A 180 19.99 -6.04 -6.41
C ILE A 180 19.03 -6.09 -7.59
N HIS A 181 18.08 -7.02 -7.53
CA HIS A 181 16.92 -7.07 -8.40
C HIS A 181 15.78 -6.23 -7.82
N TYR A 182 14.98 -5.61 -8.68
CA TYR A 182 13.89 -4.73 -8.29
C TYR A 182 12.55 -5.26 -8.78
N PHE A 183 11.55 -5.19 -7.91
CA PHE A 183 10.14 -5.33 -8.27
C PHE A 183 9.53 -3.93 -8.36
N ALA A 184 9.28 -3.48 -9.58
CA ALA A 184 8.67 -2.19 -9.87
C ALA A 184 7.13 -2.33 -9.93
N PRO A 185 6.38 -1.44 -9.25
CA PRO A 185 4.92 -1.50 -9.25
C PRO A 185 4.28 -1.03 -10.56
N ASN A 186 5.02 -0.34 -11.43
CA ASN A 186 4.56 0.16 -12.73
C ASN A 186 5.75 0.42 -13.68
N LYS A 187 5.47 0.75 -14.94
CA LYS A 187 6.51 1.02 -15.95
C LYS A 187 7.29 2.30 -15.62
N ARG A 188 6.64 3.31 -15.04
CA ARG A 188 7.28 4.57 -14.59
C ARG A 188 8.45 4.33 -13.62
N VAL A 189 8.28 3.47 -12.63
CA VAL A 189 9.33 3.13 -11.65
C VAL A 189 10.49 2.38 -12.32
N LYS A 190 10.22 1.49 -13.28
CA LYS A 190 11.28 0.84 -14.06
C LYS A 190 12.14 1.87 -14.79
N GLU A 191 11.51 2.77 -15.55
CA GLU A 191 12.22 3.84 -16.24
C GLU A 191 13.01 4.73 -15.26
N ARG A 192 12.44 4.99 -14.08
CA ARG A 192 13.07 5.80 -13.04
C ARG A 192 14.34 5.14 -12.49
N LEU A 193 14.28 3.85 -12.16
CA LEU A 193 15.44 3.09 -11.68
C LEU A 193 16.54 3.03 -12.74
N MET A 194 16.19 2.86 -14.02
CA MET A 194 17.14 2.92 -15.13
C MET A 194 17.84 4.29 -15.21
N ARG A 195 17.11 5.40 -15.02
CA ARG A 195 17.72 6.75 -14.94
C ARG A 195 18.64 6.94 -13.75
N TYR A 196 18.45 6.19 -12.69
CA TYR A 196 19.37 6.15 -11.56
C TYR A 196 20.56 5.21 -11.80
N GLY A 197 20.64 4.55 -12.97
CA GLY A 197 21.75 3.71 -13.40
C GLY A 197 21.58 2.23 -13.07
N VAL A 198 20.42 1.79 -12.59
CA VAL A 198 20.13 0.37 -12.35
C VAL A 198 20.01 -0.34 -13.70
N GLN A 199 20.65 -1.50 -13.84
CA GLN A 199 20.60 -2.26 -15.09
C GLN A 199 19.18 -2.77 -15.37
N GLU A 200 18.72 -2.64 -16.61
CA GLU A 200 17.37 -3.07 -17.01
C GLU A 200 17.09 -4.54 -16.67
N LYS A 201 18.08 -5.42 -16.90
CA LYS A 201 17.97 -6.86 -16.60
C LYS A 201 17.69 -7.18 -15.13
N ASN A 202 17.93 -6.21 -14.24
CA ASN A 202 17.68 -6.35 -12.81
C ASN A 202 16.32 -5.78 -12.40
N ILE A 203 15.46 -5.33 -13.31
CA ILE A 203 14.18 -4.71 -12.98
C ILE A 203 13.03 -5.50 -13.61
N TYR A 204 12.13 -6.00 -12.77
CA TYR A 204 10.90 -6.68 -13.17
C TYR A 204 9.71 -5.76 -12.90
N VAL A 205 8.86 -5.50 -13.88
CA VAL A 205 7.62 -4.76 -13.66
C VAL A 205 6.54 -5.73 -13.19
N THR A 206 6.46 -5.95 -11.88
CA THR A 206 5.55 -6.95 -11.31
C THR A 206 4.17 -6.39 -10.97
N GLY A 207 4.06 -5.08 -10.73
CA GLY A 207 2.89 -4.53 -10.03
C GLY A 207 3.08 -4.57 -8.51
N PHE A 208 2.29 -3.76 -7.80
CA PHE A 208 2.24 -3.81 -6.33
C PHE A 208 1.60 -5.14 -5.88
N PRO A 209 2.13 -5.83 -4.85
CA PRO A 209 1.52 -7.06 -4.38
C PRO A 209 0.22 -6.74 -3.64
N LEU A 210 -0.91 -7.03 -4.27
CA LEU A 210 -2.22 -6.95 -3.64
C LEU A 210 -2.53 -8.27 -2.88
N PRO A 211 -3.39 -8.24 -1.85
CA PRO A 211 -3.67 -9.41 -1.02
C PRO A 211 -4.39 -10.52 -1.80
N LYS A 212 -3.88 -11.75 -1.68
CA LYS A 212 -4.44 -12.91 -2.38
C LYS A 212 -5.87 -13.22 -1.96
N GLU A 213 -6.22 -12.91 -0.71
CA GLU A 213 -7.58 -13.05 -0.18
C GLU A 213 -8.59 -12.08 -0.82
N ASN A 214 -8.13 -10.99 -1.45
CA ASN A 214 -8.97 -10.08 -2.21
C ASN A 214 -9.00 -10.41 -3.71
N ILE A 215 -7.95 -11.06 -4.24
CA ILE A 215 -7.84 -11.44 -5.65
C ILE A 215 -8.53 -12.79 -5.92
N GLY A 216 -8.21 -13.79 -5.11
CA GLY A 216 -8.44 -15.21 -5.42
C GLY A 216 -7.36 -15.76 -6.35
N THR A 217 -7.56 -16.96 -6.89
CA THR A 217 -6.56 -17.61 -7.77
C THR A 217 -6.31 -16.80 -9.04
N ARG A 218 -5.04 -16.56 -9.38
CA ARG A 218 -4.58 -15.74 -10.53
C ARG A 218 -5.37 -15.97 -11.83
N GLY A 219 -5.66 -17.22 -12.19
CA GLY A 219 -6.33 -17.55 -13.46
C GLY A 219 -7.84 -17.28 -13.49
N THR A 220 -8.51 -17.22 -12.33
CA THR A 220 -9.98 -17.08 -12.28
C THR A 220 -10.43 -15.75 -11.69
N LEU A 221 -9.62 -15.15 -10.81
CA LEU A 221 -9.91 -13.90 -10.09
C LEU A 221 -11.29 -13.94 -9.40
N ARG A 222 -11.75 -15.13 -9.00
CA ARG A 222 -13.14 -15.38 -8.56
C ARG A 222 -13.59 -14.45 -7.44
N ILE A 223 -12.70 -14.18 -6.48
CA ILE A 223 -13.02 -13.30 -5.34
C ILE A 223 -13.15 -11.87 -5.82
N LEU A 224 -12.15 -11.39 -6.56
CA LEU A 224 -12.13 -10.02 -7.10
C LEU A 224 -13.32 -9.75 -8.01
N LYS A 225 -13.61 -10.63 -8.97
CA LYS A 225 -14.73 -10.48 -9.91
C LYS A 225 -16.08 -10.46 -9.19
N LYS A 226 -16.26 -11.31 -8.18
CA LYS A 226 -17.47 -11.29 -7.34
C LYS A 226 -17.59 -9.97 -6.58
N SER A 227 -16.54 -9.56 -5.85
CA SER A 227 -16.55 -8.32 -5.06
C SER A 227 -16.79 -7.09 -5.94
N LEU A 228 -16.16 -7.02 -7.11
CA LEU A 228 -16.36 -5.95 -8.08
C LEU A 228 -17.79 -5.94 -8.63
N GLY A 229 -18.36 -7.09 -8.99
CA GLY A 229 -19.74 -7.18 -9.46
C GLY A 229 -20.75 -6.69 -8.42
N CYS A 230 -20.58 -7.08 -7.15
CA CYS A 230 -21.40 -6.56 -6.05
C CYS A 230 -21.24 -5.04 -5.89
N ARG A 231 -20.00 -4.54 -6.02
CA ARG A 231 -19.65 -3.13 -5.86
C ARG A 231 -20.21 -2.25 -6.97
N VAL A 232 -20.12 -2.67 -8.23
CA VAL A 232 -20.71 -1.94 -9.37
C VAL A 232 -22.20 -1.72 -9.15
N GLY A 233 -22.93 -2.72 -8.65
CA GLY A 233 -24.35 -2.57 -8.31
C GLY A 233 -24.63 -1.56 -7.18
N LYS A 234 -23.64 -1.21 -6.34
CA LYS A 234 -23.75 -0.16 -5.31
C LYS A 234 -23.31 1.21 -5.80
N LEU A 235 -22.36 1.24 -6.72
CA LEU A 235 -21.77 2.47 -7.25
C LEU A 235 -22.52 3.04 -8.46
N ASP A 236 -23.47 2.28 -9.01
CA ASP A 236 -24.33 2.68 -10.13
C ASP A 236 -25.81 2.39 -9.81
N PRO A 237 -26.40 3.04 -8.78
CA PRO A 237 -27.79 2.82 -8.36
C PRO A 237 -28.82 3.08 -9.47
N ARG A 238 -28.52 3.97 -10.41
CA ARG A 238 -29.38 4.31 -11.55
C ARG A 238 -29.17 3.38 -12.77
N GLY A 239 -28.14 2.54 -12.73
CA GLY A 239 -27.79 1.64 -13.82
C GLY A 239 -27.26 2.36 -15.07
N VAL A 240 -26.82 3.62 -14.96
CA VAL A 240 -26.37 4.44 -16.09
C VAL A 240 -25.13 3.82 -16.72
N TYR A 241 -24.12 3.52 -15.89
CA TYR A 241 -22.88 2.90 -16.34
C TYR A 241 -23.10 1.47 -16.86
N GLN A 242 -23.84 0.66 -16.10
CA GLN A 242 -24.09 -0.74 -16.47
C GLN A 242 -24.87 -0.87 -17.77
N LYS A 243 -25.85 0.00 -18.04
CA LYS A 243 -26.57 0.02 -19.33
C LYS A 243 -25.62 0.37 -20.48
N LYS A 244 -24.81 1.42 -20.30
CA LYS A 244 -23.89 1.92 -21.33
C LYS A 244 -22.78 0.91 -21.67
N TYR A 245 -22.23 0.21 -20.68
CA TYR A 245 -21.07 -0.68 -20.83
C TYR A 245 -21.39 -2.16 -20.55
N SER A 246 -22.63 -2.58 -20.77
CA SER A 246 -23.11 -3.95 -20.47
C SER A 246 -22.29 -5.04 -21.15
N HIS A 247 -21.89 -4.87 -22.41
CA HIS A 247 -21.07 -5.83 -23.15
C HIS A 247 -19.67 -5.96 -22.54
N THR A 248 -18.99 -4.84 -22.33
CA THR A 248 -17.64 -4.77 -21.72
C THR A 248 -17.64 -5.42 -20.33
N LEU A 249 -18.65 -5.15 -19.51
CA LEU A 249 -18.80 -5.79 -18.21
C LEU A 249 -18.92 -7.31 -18.32
N GLN A 250 -19.75 -7.81 -19.24
CA GLN A 250 -19.93 -9.25 -19.41
C GLN A 250 -18.66 -9.94 -19.92
N GLU A 251 -17.90 -9.29 -20.80
CA GLU A 251 -16.66 -9.80 -21.34
C GLU A 251 -15.56 -9.91 -20.27
N TYR A 252 -15.28 -8.82 -19.55
CA TYR A 252 -14.16 -8.80 -18.59
C TYR A 252 -14.52 -9.37 -17.22
N LEU A 253 -15.71 -9.06 -16.71
CA LEU A 253 -16.15 -9.55 -15.41
C LEU A 253 -16.67 -10.99 -15.54
N GLY A 254 -17.50 -11.25 -16.55
CA GLY A 254 -18.24 -12.51 -16.72
C GLY A 254 -19.72 -12.33 -16.36
N LYS A 255 -20.62 -12.91 -17.17
CA LYS A 255 -22.08 -12.76 -17.01
C LYS A 255 -22.58 -13.08 -15.61
N GLN A 256 -22.02 -14.12 -14.95
CA GLN A 256 -22.42 -14.53 -13.60
C GLN A 256 -22.10 -13.50 -12.50
N TYR A 257 -21.25 -12.52 -12.79
CA TYR A 257 -20.87 -11.47 -11.86
C TYR A 257 -21.52 -10.12 -12.20
N CYS A 258 -22.28 -10.05 -13.29
CA CYS A 258 -23.08 -8.89 -13.63
C CYS A 258 -24.42 -8.95 -12.89
N ASN A 259 -25.03 -7.79 -12.59
CA ASN A 259 -26.35 -7.69 -11.98
C ASN A 259 -26.51 -8.40 -10.61
N ILE A 260 -25.42 -8.53 -9.84
CA ILE A 260 -25.52 -9.09 -8.48
C ILE A 260 -26.30 -8.13 -7.59
N LYS A 261 -27.45 -8.59 -7.07
CA LYS A 261 -28.26 -7.83 -6.11
C LYS A 261 -27.87 -8.16 -4.68
N GLU A 262 -27.07 -7.31 -4.04
CA GLU A 262 -26.83 -7.40 -2.59
C GLU A 262 -27.75 -6.46 -1.81
N LYS A 263 -28.36 -6.96 -0.72
CA LYS A 263 -29.26 -6.18 0.16
C LYS A 263 -28.53 -5.33 1.22
N ARG A 264 -27.20 -5.25 1.18
CA ARG A 264 -26.40 -4.46 2.16
C ARG A 264 -26.37 -2.96 1.81
N PRO A 265 -26.10 -2.06 2.78
CA PRO A 265 -25.81 -0.65 2.49
C PRO A 265 -24.57 -0.44 1.61
N LEU A 266 -24.45 0.77 1.06
CA LEU A 266 -23.20 1.30 0.49
C LEU A 266 -22.15 1.35 1.61
N THR A 267 -20.99 0.73 1.41
CA THR A 267 -19.94 0.65 2.42
C THR A 267 -18.76 1.55 2.04
N ILE A 268 -18.50 2.56 2.88
CA ILE A 268 -17.36 3.46 2.75
C ILE A 268 -16.34 3.09 3.83
N MET A 269 -15.09 2.89 3.43
CA MET A 269 -13.98 2.71 4.36
C MET A 269 -13.12 3.96 4.37
N PHE A 270 -13.10 4.68 5.49
CA PHE A 270 -12.18 5.80 5.69
C PHE A 270 -10.92 5.32 6.42
N ALA A 271 -9.80 5.30 5.70
CA ALA A 271 -8.54 4.81 6.21
C ALA A 271 -7.55 5.93 6.54
N VAL A 272 -7.21 6.07 7.83
CA VAL A 272 -6.11 6.95 8.26
C VAL A 272 -4.77 6.28 8.00
N GLY A 273 -3.76 7.10 7.64
CA GLY A 273 -2.38 6.60 7.52
C GLY A 273 -1.80 6.15 8.86
N GLY A 274 -0.69 5.39 8.83
CA GLY A 274 -0.05 4.85 10.05
C GLY A 274 0.41 5.90 11.08
N ALA A 275 0.54 7.16 10.67
CA ALA A 275 0.82 8.28 11.57
C ALA A 275 -0.42 8.77 12.36
N GLY A 276 -1.64 8.38 11.97
CA GLY A 276 -2.90 8.83 12.58
C GLY A 276 -3.34 10.23 12.13
N ALA A 277 -2.67 10.80 11.12
CA ALA A 277 -3.05 12.08 10.51
C ALA A 277 -4.45 11.99 9.88
N GLN A 278 -5.13 13.14 9.78
CA GLN A 278 -6.43 13.31 9.11
C GLN A 278 -7.61 12.53 9.71
N ARG A 279 -7.48 11.98 10.93
CA ARG A 279 -8.61 11.34 11.65
C ARG A 279 -9.85 12.22 11.77
N ASP A 280 -9.68 13.54 11.77
CA ASP A 280 -10.77 14.52 11.89
C ASP A 280 -11.66 14.57 10.62
N ILE A 281 -11.12 14.22 9.44
CA ILE A 281 -11.89 14.11 8.19
C ILE A 281 -12.92 12.99 8.31
N GLY A 282 -12.53 11.83 8.85
CA GLY A 282 -13.45 10.71 9.08
C GLY A 282 -14.64 11.07 9.97
N ILE A 283 -14.44 11.99 10.93
CA ILE A 283 -15.54 12.52 11.76
C ILE A 283 -16.43 13.48 10.98
N THR A 284 -15.85 14.28 10.09
CA THR A 284 -16.62 15.21 9.23
C THR A 284 -17.53 14.42 8.29
N ILE A 285 -17.00 13.38 7.65
CA ILE A 285 -17.75 12.43 6.81
C ILE A 285 -18.87 11.76 7.61
N LEU A 286 -18.54 11.26 8.81
CA LEU A 286 -19.51 10.63 9.70
C LEU A 286 -20.70 11.56 10.03
N LYS A 287 -20.42 12.84 10.26
CA LYS A 287 -21.46 13.84 10.59
C LYS A 287 -22.33 14.16 9.38
N SER A 288 -21.72 14.39 8.21
CA SER A 288 -22.43 14.66 6.96
C SER A 288 -23.32 13.47 6.56
N LEU A 289 -22.81 12.24 6.63
CA LEU A 289 -23.58 11.03 6.28
C LEU A 289 -24.49 10.49 7.39
N LYS A 290 -24.69 11.22 8.50
CA LYS A 290 -25.39 10.72 9.70
C LYS A 290 -26.78 10.18 9.36
N ASP A 291 -27.60 10.95 8.64
CA ASP A 291 -28.97 10.56 8.34
C ASP A 291 -29.02 9.35 7.41
N CYS A 292 -28.10 9.27 6.45
CA CYS A 292 -27.94 8.12 5.55
C CYS A 292 -27.57 6.83 6.32
N ILE A 293 -26.70 6.96 7.33
CA ILE A 293 -26.31 5.87 8.23
C ILE A 293 -27.47 5.45 9.14
N GLU A 294 -28.25 6.40 9.64
CA GLU A 294 -29.41 6.13 10.51
C GLU A 294 -30.54 5.40 9.76
N ARG A 295 -30.77 5.77 8.50
CA ARG A 295 -31.68 5.07 7.56
C ARG A 295 -31.16 3.71 7.10
N GLY A 296 -29.89 3.38 7.34
CA GLY A 296 -29.28 2.13 6.92
C GLY A 296 -28.98 2.04 5.42
N SER A 297 -28.87 3.18 4.75
CA SER A 297 -28.45 3.27 3.34
C SER A 297 -26.93 3.25 3.18
N VAL A 298 -26.20 3.72 4.20
CA VAL A 298 -24.73 3.82 4.21
C VAL A 298 -24.16 3.15 5.46
N SER A 299 -23.04 2.45 5.28
CA SER A 299 -22.17 1.93 6.33
C SER A 299 -20.80 2.58 6.25
N LEU A 300 -20.28 3.03 7.40
CA LEU A 300 -18.97 3.67 7.52
C LEU A 300 -18.01 2.82 8.36
N ILE A 301 -16.86 2.48 7.78
CA ILE A 301 -15.75 1.81 8.45
C ILE A 301 -14.66 2.84 8.72
N LEU A 302 -14.50 3.24 9.98
CA LEU A 302 -13.43 4.13 10.43
C LEU A 302 -12.19 3.28 10.80
N VAL A 303 -11.15 3.33 10.00
CA VAL A 303 -9.94 2.54 10.26
C VAL A 303 -9.03 3.30 11.22
N ALA A 304 -8.78 2.73 12.40
CA ALA A 304 -7.76 3.19 13.34
C ALA A 304 -6.44 2.40 13.19
N GLY A 305 -6.45 1.31 12.43
CA GLY A 305 -5.27 0.50 12.16
C GLY A 305 -4.78 -0.22 13.41
N SER A 306 -3.53 0.04 13.79
CA SER A 306 -2.89 -0.49 14.99
C SER A 306 -2.64 0.58 16.06
N ARG A 307 -3.30 1.74 15.96
CA ARG A 307 -3.09 2.91 16.83
C ARG A 307 -4.18 3.01 17.91
N PRO A 308 -3.88 2.69 19.19
CA PRO A 308 -4.87 2.78 20.26
C PRO A 308 -5.42 4.21 20.42
N ASP A 309 -4.58 5.23 20.26
CA ASP A 309 -4.96 6.64 20.39
C ASP A 309 -6.00 7.10 19.35
N VAL A 310 -5.96 6.54 18.13
CA VAL A 310 -6.98 6.81 17.10
C VAL A 310 -8.27 6.05 17.39
N PHE A 311 -8.14 4.79 17.86
CA PHE A 311 -9.29 3.99 18.28
C PHE A 311 -10.06 4.66 19.43
N ASP A 312 -9.34 5.13 20.45
CA ASP A 312 -9.91 5.82 21.61
C ASP A 312 -10.57 7.14 21.19
N TYR A 313 -9.92 7.88 20.27
CA TYR A 313 -10.49 9.11 19.69
C TYR A 313 -11.83 8.85 19.01
N TYR A 314 -11.91 7.88 18.08
CA TYR A 314 -13.16 7.56 17.40
C TYR A 314 -14.23 7.05 18.37
N THR A 315 -13.85 6.22 19.34
CA THR A 315 -14.77 5.71 20.36
C THR A 315 -15.37 6.84 21.19
N LYS A 316 -14.55 7.82 21.59
CA LYS A 316 -15.02 9.01 22.32
C LYS A 316 -15.98 9.85 21.49
N VAL A 317 -15.68 10.06 20.21
CA VAL A 317 -16.55 10.85 19.31
C VAL A 317 -17.90 10.17 19.09
N LEU A 318 -17.92 8.85 18.85
CA LEU A 318 -19.18 8.10 18.68
C LEU A 318 -20.07 8.17 19.93
N ARG A 319 -19.45 8.14 21.12
CA ARG A 319 -20.17 8.31 22.40
C ARG A 319 -20.80 9.69 22.50
N ASN A 320 -20.03 10.74 22.19
CA ASN A 320 -20.50 12.12 22.27
C ASN A 320 -21.64 12.42 21.27
N LEU A 321 -21.58 11.83 20.08
CA LEU A 321 -22.64 11.95 19.06
C LEU A 321 -23.84 11.03 19.32
N ARG A 322 -23.85 10.27 20.42
CA ARG A 322 -24.89 9.28 20.77
C ARG A 322 -25.10 8.21 19.70
N LEU A 323 -24.07 7.90 18.92
CA LEU A 323 -24.10 6.91 17.82
C LEU A 323 -23.70 5.49 18.26
N ASN A 324 -23.50 5.25 19.56
CA ASN A 324 -23.09 3.93 20.10
C ASN A 324 -24.06 2.80 19.72
N ALA A 325 -25.37 3.07 19.67
CA ALA A 325 -26.38 2.08 19.27
C ALA A 325 -26.24 1.64 17.79
N ARG A 326 -25.55 2.43 16.96
CA ARG A 326 -25.24 2.13 15.56
C ARG A 326 -23.90 1.42 15.39
N GLN A 327 -23.08 1.40 16.43
CA GLN A 327 -21.85 0.62 16.48
C GLN A 327 -22.23 -0.86 16.38
N LYS A 328 -21.58 -1.61 15.47
CA LYS A 328 -21.89 -3.01 15.07
C LYS A 328 -23.02 -3.18 14.05
N LYS A 329 -23.75 -2.12 13.67
CA LYS A 329 -24.70 -2.15 12.53
C LYS A 329 -24.11 -1.46 11.30
N ASN A 330 -24.08 -0.13 11.31
CA ASN A 330 -23.68 0.69 10.16
C ASN A 330 -22.41 1.50 10.41
N ILE A 331 -21.91 1.53 11.65
CA ILE A 331 -20.62 2.14 11.97
C ILE A 331 -19.72 1.07 12.59
N SER A 332 -18.49 0.98 12.08
CA SER A 332 -17.46 0.12 12.68
C SER A 332 -16.13 0.86 12.80
N ILE A 333 -15.39 0.59 13.87
CA ILE A 333 -14.01 1.04 14.03
C ILE A 333 -13.11 -0.17 13.81
N LEU A 334 -12.30 -0.15 12.75
CA LEU A 334 -11.37 -1.22 12.45
C LEU A 334 -10.05 -0.96 13.18
N PHE A 335 -9.77 -1.77 14.19
CA PHE A 335 -8.56 -1.68 15.02
C PHE A 335 -8.05 -3.06 15.43
N HIS A 336 -6.72 -3.24 15.41
CA HIS A 336 -6.07 -4.35 16.08
C HIS A 336 -4.62 -4.01 16.45
N ARG A 337 -4.19 -4.34 17.68
CA ARG A 337 -2.82 -4.04 18.16
C ARG A 337 -1.72 -4.70 17.31
N SER A 338 -1.90 -5.96 16.95
CA SER A 338 -1.02 -6.63 15.97
C SER A 338 -1.32 -6.14 14.56
N LYS A 339 -0.31 -5.57 13.88
CA LYS A 339 -0.42 -5.03 12.52
C LYS A 339 -0.78 -6.06 11.47
N PHE A 340 -0.21 -7.26 11.53
CA PHE A 340 -0.55 -8.33 10.58
C PHE A 340 -1.99 -8.80 10.74
N ARG A 341 -2.47 -8.89 11.99
CA ARG A 341 -3.88 -9.20 12.24
C ARG A 341 -4.79 -8.04 11.82
N TYR A 342 -4.36 -6.79 11.99
CA TYR A 342 -5.06 -5.63 11.41
C TYR A 342 -5.14 -5.73 9.87
N PHE A 343 -4.05 -6.06 9.17
CA PHE A 343 -4.06 -6.20 7.71
C PHE A 343 -5.01 -7.30 7.24
N GLU A 344 -5.05 -8.43 7.95
CA GLU A 344 -6.02 -9.49 7.68
C GLU A 344 -7.47 -9.00 7.79
N LEU A 345 -7.81 -8.32 8.89
CA LEU A 345 -9.15 -7.76 9.10
C LEU A 345 -9.46 -6.63 8.09
N PHE A 346 -8.46 -5.83 7.71
CA PHE A 346 -8.60 -4.80 6.68
C PHE A 346 -8.95 -5.42 5.32
N ASN A 347 -8.20 -6.44 4.92
CA ASN A 347 -8.40 -7.13 3.65
C ASN A 347 -9.76 -7.86 3.63
N GLU A 348 -10.18 -8.48 4.73
CA GLU A 348 -11.51 -9.08 4.87
C GLU A 348 -12.61 -8.02 4.63
N LYS A 349 -12.52 -6.87 5.29
CA LYS A 349 -13.49 -5.78 5.14
C LYS A 349 -13.47 -5.15 3.75
N LEU A 350 -12.32 -5.15 3.09
CA LEU A 350 -12.16 -4.58 1.75
C LEU A 350 -13.00 -5.31 0.68
N CYS A 351 -13.22 -6.63 0.82
CA CYS A 351 -14.10 -7.39 -0.08
C CYS A 351 -15.54 -6.84 -0.13
N HIS A 352 -15.99 -6.21 0.95
CA HIS A 352 -17.34 -5.63 1.07
C HIS A 352 -17.33 -4.10 1.09
N THR A 353 -16.17 -3.48 0.85
CA THR A 353 -16.02 -2.03 0.74
C THR A 353 -16.30 -1.60 -0.69
N ASP A 354 -17.18 -0.61 -0.85
CA ASP A 354 -17.51 -0.04 -2.15
C ASP A 354 -16.64 1.15 -2.50
N ILE A 355 -16.27 1.95 -1.51
CA ILE A 355 -15.42 3.13 -1.68
C ILE A 355 -14.32 3.11 -0.63
N LEU A 356 -13.07 3.22 -1.07
CA LEU A 356 -11.94 3.42 -0.17
C LEU A 356 -11.59 4.90 -0.14
N TRP A 357 -11.71 5.53 1.02
CA TRP A 357 -11.38 6.94 1.20
C TRP A 357 -10.13 7.08 2.05
N THR A 358 -9.05 7.60 1.47
CA THR A 358 -7.77 7.71 2.15
C THR A 358 -6.87 8.72 1.46
N LYS A 359 -5.76 9.12 2.09
CA LYS A 359 -4.72 9.88 1.41
C LYS A 359 -4.04 8.98 0.37
N PRO A 360 -3.51 9.51 -0.75
CA PRO A 360 -2.92 8.68 -1.81
C PRO A 360 -1.56 8.09 -1.41
N SER A 361 -1.58 7.11 -0.51
CA SER A 361 -0.42 6.34 -0.06
C SER A 361 -0.25 5.07 -0.92
N GLU A 362 0.43 4.04 -0.41
CA GLU A 362 0.47 2.71 -1.03
C GLU A 362 -0.92 2.13 -1.31
N LEU A 363 -1.95 2.57 -0.56
CA LEU A 363 -3.33 2.18 -0.78
C LEU A 363 -3.87 2.63 -2.15
N SER A 364 -3.18 3.54 -2.85
CA SER A 364 -3.52 3.90 -4.23
C SER A 364 -3.54 2.67 -5.14
N PHE A 365 -2.59 1.75 -4.98
CA PHE A 365 -2.54 0.52 -5.79
C PHE A 365 -3.72 -0.43 -5.54
N TYR A 366 -4.46 -0.25 -4.44
CA TYR A 366 -5.64 -1.07 -4.16
C TYR A 366 -6.81 -0.77 -5.11
N SER A 367 -6.71 0.28 -5.94
CA SER A 367 -7.65 0.49 -7.05
C SER A 367 -7.66 -0.67 -8.04
N GLY A 368 -6.56 -1.44 -8.15
CA GLY A 368 -6.50 -2.70 -8.91
C GLY A 368 -7.44 -3.80 -8.40
N LEU A 369 -7.99 -3.66 -7.19
CA LEU A 369 -9.07 -4.50 -6.67
C LEU A 369 -10.47 -4.01 -7.08
N GLY A 370 -10.52 -3.09 -8.05
CA GLY A 370 -11.70 -2.41 -8.54
C GLY A 370 -12.41 -1.60 -7.47
N VAL A 371 -11.68 -1.08 -6.48
CA VAL A 371 -12.23 -0.19 -5.44
C VAL A 371 -11.87 1.24 -5.83
N PRO A 372 -12.85 2.10 -6.15
CA PRO A 372 -12.57 3.50 -6.44
C PRO A 372 -12.04 4.21 -5.18
N ILE A 373 -11.12 5.14 -5.39
CA ILE A 373 -10.44 5.84 -4.31
C ILE A 373 -10.87 7.30 -4.27
N ILE A 374 -11.46 7.72 -3.15
CA ILE A 374 -11.64 9.15 -2.84
C ILE A 374 -10.41 9.62 -2.06
N MET A 375 -9.68 10.57 -2.63
CA MET A 375 -8.38 11.01 -2.14
C MET A 375 -8.53 12.14 -1.13
N ALA A 376 -8.15 11.87 0.11
CA ALA A 376 -7.92 12.93 1.10
C ALA A 376 -6.64 13.74 0.75
N PRO A 377 -6.50 14.97 1.25
CA PRO A 377 -5.34 15.83 0.94
C PRO A 377 -4.00 15.15 1.20
N THR A 378 -2.99 15.49 0.43
CA THR A 378 -1.69 14.83 0.50
C THR A 378 -0.89 15.18 1.76
N VAL A 379 -0.20 14.13 2.23
CA VAL A 379 0.84 14.02 3.25
C VAL A 379 2.12 14.82 2.95
N GLY A 380 2.81 14.31 1.93
CA GLY A 380 4.12 14.70 1.46
C GLY A 380 4.35 14.28 0.01
N SER A 381 5.52 14.57 -0.54
CA SER A 381 5.79 14.53 -1.99
C SER A 381 5.52 13.19 -2.70
N GLN A 382 5.73 12.05 -2.05
CA GLN A 382 5.42 10.74 -2.65
C GLN A 382 3.94 10.57 -2.97
N GLU A 383 3.06 11.18 -2.16
CA GLU A 383 1.61 11.08 -2.31
C GLU A 383 1.11 11.89 -3.52
N GLU A 384 1.87 12.90 -3.96
CA GLU A 384 1.60 13.64 -5.20
C GLU A 384 1.72 12.75 -6.43
N TYR A 385 2.74 11.87 -6.46
CA TYR A 385 2.94 10.93 -7.55
C TYR A 385 1.88 9.84 -7.56
N ASN A 386 1.52 9.33 -6.37
CA ASN A 386 0.44 8.35 -6.23
C ASN A 386 -0.92 8.95 -6.67
N ARG A 387 -1.17 10.22 -6.35
CA ARG A 387 -2.34 10.97 -6.86
C ARG A 387 -2.33 11.06 -8.38
N ALA A 388 -1.21 11.48 -8.98
CA ALA A 388 -1.08 11.53 -10.43
C ALA A 388 -1.25 10.15 -11.10
N TRP A 389 -0.78 9.09 -10.45
CA TRP A 389 -0.97 7.72 -10.92
C TRP A 389 -2.45 7.30 -10.86
N LEU A 390 -3.19 7.62 -9.79
CA LEU A 390 -4.62 7.35 -9.69
C LEU A 390 -5.43 8.06 -10.78
N HIS A 391 -5.11 9.32 -11.05
CA HIS A 391 -5.69 10.11 -12.14
C HIS A 391 -5.44 9.47 -13.50
N ALA A 392 -4.20 9.06 -13.76
CA ALA A 392 -3.84 8.45 -15.02
C ALA A 392 -4.55 7.10 -15.24
N VAL A 393 -4.84 6.37 -14.17
CA VAL A 393 -5.64 5.13 -14.21
C VAL A 393 -7.16 5.39 -14.28
N GLY A 394 -7.63 6.61 -13.96
CA GLY A 394 -9.07 6.92 -13.89
C GLY A 394 -9.79 6.34 -12.65
N SER A 395 -9.04 5.85 -11.67
CA SER A 395 -9.61 5.04 -10.56
C SER A 395 -9.69 5.75 -9.21
N GLY A 396 -9.32 7.03 -9.15
CA GLY A 396 -9.48 7.81 -7.94
C GLY A 396 -9.45 9.32 -8.19
N PHE A 397 -10.18 10.05 -7.35
CA PHE A 397 -10.39 11.49 -7.48
C PHE A 397 -10.28 12.18 -6.13
N GLU A 398 -9.87 13.45 -6.11
CA GLU A 398 -9.85 14.26 -4.90
C GLU A 398 -11.24 14.35 -4.27
N GLN A 399 -11.28 14.31 -2.94
CA GLN A 399 -12.53 14.61 -2.24
C GLN A 399 -12.96 16.06 -2.50
N GLU A 400 -14.27 16.27 -2.61
CA GLU A 400 -14.88 17.57 -2.40
C GLU A 400 -14.86 17.94 -0.90
N ASP A 401 -15.47 19.06 -0.53
CA ASP A 401 -15.61 19.44 0.88
C ASP A 401 -16.39 18.35 1.65
N PRO A 402 -15.77 17.67 2.64
CA PRO A 402 -16.40 16.56 3.34
C PRO A 402 -17.62 16.94 4.17
N ARG A 403 -17.86 18.24 4.41
CA ARG A 403 -19.05 18.71 5.13
C ARG A 403 -20.33 18.48 4.34
N TYR A 404 -20.23 18.38 3.01
CA TYR A 404 -21.34 18.21 2.08
C TYR A 404 -21.32 16.84 1.40
N THR A 405 -20.70 15.83 2.04
CA THR A 405 -20.57 14.47 1.49
C THR A 405 -21.91 13.83 1.17
N ASP A 406 -22.95 14.16 1.93
CA ASP A 406 -24.33 13.73 1.72
C ASP A 406 -25.01 14.32 0.48
N GLU A 407 -24.37 15.28 -0.19
CA GLU A 407 -24.80 15.84 -1.47
C GLU A 407 -23.94 15.28 -2.60
N TRP A 408 -22.69 15.71 -2.69
CA TRP A 408 -21.83 15.44 -3.86
C TRP A 408 -21.54 13.96 -4.07
N LEU A 409 -21.48 13.14 -3.00
CA LEU A 409 -21.24 11.71 -3.16
C LEU A 409 -22.39 11.05 -3.91
N PHE A 410 -23.61 11.47 -3.64
CA PHE A 410 -24.79 10.89 -4.27
C PHE A 410 -24.95 11.34 -5.71
N ASP A 411 -24.50 12.55 -6.08
CA ASP A 411 -24.39 12.96 -7.48
C ASP A 411 -23.40 12.08 -8.26
N TRP A 412 -22.26 11.75 -7.65
CA TRP A 412 -21.26 10.84 -8.26
C TRP A 412 -21.77 9.41 -8.39
N LEU A 413 -22.60 8.95 -7.46
CA LEU A 413 -23.25 7.64 -7.53
C LEU A 413 -24.34 7.63 -8.61
N ASP A 414 -25.23 8.63 -8.62
CA ASP A 414 -26.37 8.68 -9.55
C ASP A 414 -25.93 8.82 -11.01
N SER A 415 -24.78 9.44 -11.27
CA SER A 415 -24.15 9.49 -12.60
C SER A 415 -23.49 8.18 -13.03
N GLY A 416 -23.21 7.26 -12.10
CA GLY A 416 -22.45 6.03 -12.34
C GLY A 416 -20.93 6.24 -12.45
N TRP A 417 -20.41 7.43 -12.13
CA TRP A 417 -19.00 7.77 -12.28
C TRP A 417 -18.09 6.91 -11.39
N LEU A 418 -18.49 6.66 -10.14
CA LEU A 418 -17.73 5.79 -9.25
C LEU A 418 -17.69 4.32 -9.72
N ALA A 419 -18.75 3.85 -10.40
CA ALA A 419 -18.75 2.51 -10.99
C ALA A 419 -17.78 2.42 -12.18
N GLN A 420 -17.70 3.49 -12.99
CA GLN A 420 -16.69 3.60 -14.03
C GLN A 420 -15.28 3.51 -13.43
N ALA A 421 -14.98 4.32 -12.42
CA ALA A 421 -13.67 4.33 -11.77
C ALA A 421 -13.30 2.98 -11.13
N ALA A 422 -14.29 2.27 -10.57
CA ALA A 422 -14.12 0.91 -10.04
C ALA A 422 -13.71 -0.08 -11.15
N VAL A 423 -14.32 0.00 -12.32
CA VAL A 423 -14.03 -0.89 -13.44
C VAL A 423 -12.71 -0.51 -14.12
N GLU A 424 -12.44 0.78 -14.31
CA GLU A 424 -11.15 1.28 -14.83
C GLU A 424 -9.99 0.83 -13.96
N GLY A 425 -10.10 0.98 -12.63
CA GLY A 425 -9.11 0.46 -11.69
C GLY A 425 -8.89 -1.05 -11.85
N PHE A 426 -9.94 -1.83 -11.99
CA PHE A 426 -9.81 -3.27 -12.27
C PHE A 426 -9.13 -3.54 -13.62
N MET A 427 -9.46 -2.80 -14.66
CA MET A 427 -8.95 -3.02 -16.01
C MET A 427 -7.48 -2.63 -16.14
N ASP A 428 -7.13 -1.44 -15.66
CA ASP A 428 -5.89 -0.77 -16.04
C ASP A 428 -4.82 -0.84 -14.96
N ALA A 429 -5.18 -0.96 -13.68
CA ALA A 429 -4.19 -1.10 -12.62
C ALA A 429 -3.67 -2.56 -12.47
N PRO A 430 -2.35 -2.74 -12.27
CA PRO A 430 -1.79 -4.05 -11.96
C PRO A 430 -2.38 -4.67 -10.69
N ARG A 431 -2.88 -5.91 -10.80
CA ARG A 431 -3.52 -6.64 -9.68
C ARG A 431 -2.83 -7.92 -9.24
N ASN A 432 -1.93 -8.45 -10.07
CA ASN A 432 -1.33 -9.78 -9.88
C ASN A 432 0.09 -9.74 -9.29
N GLY A 433 0.54 -8.61 -8.75
CA GLY A 433 1.96 -8.41 -8.35
C GLY A 433 2.50 -9.47 -7.40
N VAL A 434 1.69 -9.96 -6.46
CA VAL A 434 2.08 -11.03 -5.55
C VAL A 434 2.42 -12.34 -6.30
N TYR A 435 1.68 -12.66 -7.37
CA TYR A 435 1.91 -13.86 -8.16
C TYR A 435 3.10 -13.72 -9.11
N HIS A 436 3.32 -12.53 -9.67
CA HIS A 436 4.51 -12.25 -10.47
C HIS A 436 5.78 -12.38 -9.63
N ILE A 437 5.78 -11.81 -8.42
CA ILE A 437 6.89 -11.95 -7.48
C ILE A 437 7.15 -13.43 -7.14
N GLU A 438 6.11 -14.22 -6.88
CA GLU A 438 6.25 -15.65 -6.62
C GLU A 438 6.83 -16.43 -7.80
N ASP A 439 6.42 -16.13 -9.03
CA ASP A 439 6.97 -16.75 -10.23
C ASP A 439 8.46 -16.43 -10.40
N VAL A 440 8.84 -15.16 -10.24
CA VAL A 440 10.23 -14.73 -10.38
C VAL A 440 11.10 -15.42 -9.33
N VAL A 441 10.69 -15.37 -8.05
CA VAL A 441 11.55 -15.80 -6.95
C VAL A 441 11.54 -17.31 -6.74
N LEU A 442 10.38 -17.97 -6.83
CA LEU A 442 10.25 -19.39 -6.50
C LEU A 442 10.43 -20.29 -7.73
N ARG A 443 10.04 -19.81 -8.91
CA ARG A 443 10.01 -20.61 -10.14
C ARG A 443 11.10 -20.21 -11.13
N ASN A 444 11.87 -19.16 -10.83
CA ASN A 444 12.86 -18.59 -11.73
C ASN A 444 12.26 -18.28 -13.12
N LYS A 445 10.99 -17.86 -13.13
CA LYS A 445 10.24 -17.55 -14.36
C LYS A 445 10.09 -16.04 -14.46
N LYS A 446 10.57 -15.45 -15.57
CA LYS A 446 10.29 -14.06 -15.88
C LYS A 446 8.77 -13.86 -15.97
N SER A 447 8.22 -13.03 -15.07
CA SER A 447 6.79 -12.81 -14.92
C SER A 447 6.58 -11.34 -14.57
N GLU A 448 5.91 -10.63 -15.46
CA GLU A 448 5.69 -9.18 -15.39
C GLU A 448 4.23 -8.87 -15.74
N ILE A 449 3.80 -7.64 -15.46
CA ILE A 449 2.48 -7.14 -15.83
C ILE A 449 2.27 -7.25 -17.34
N GLU A 450 1.05 -7.55 -17.76
CA GLU A 450 0.68 -7.59 -19.17
C GLU A 450 0.70 -6.18 -19.79
N ASP A 451 0.98 -6.09 -21.10
CA ASP A 451 1.10 -4.80 -21.79
C ASP A 451 -0.19 -3.97 -21.86
N VAL A 452 -1.34 -4.59 -21.52
CA VAL A 452 -2.63 -3.91 -21.35
C VAL A 452 -2.63 -2.92 -20.18
N HIS A 453 -1.68 -3.03 -19.25
CA HIS A 453 -1.49 -2.04 -18.19
C HIS A 453 -0.63 -0.89 -18.73
N LEU A 454 -1.31 0.17 -19.18
CA LEU A 454 -0.74 1.27 -19.98
C LEU A 454 0.20 2.22 -19.19
N LEU A 455 0.37 2.06 -17.86
CA LEU A 455 1.06 3.01 -16.97
C LEU A 455 2.05 2.37 -15.99
#